data_AF-A0A8T0P1Y7-F1
#
_entry.id   AF-A0A8T0P1Y7-F1
#
_cell.length_a   1.000
_cell.length_b   1.000
_cell.length_c   1.000
_cell.angle_alpha   90.00
_cell.angle_beta   90.00
_cell.angle_gamma   90.00
#
_symmetry.space_group_name_H-M   'P 1'
#
loop_
_entity.id
_entity.type
_entity.pdbx_description
1 polymer ?
#
loop_
_entity_poly.entity_id
_entity_poly.type
_entity_poly.pdbx_seq_one_letter_code
_entity_poly.pdbx_strand_id
1 'polypeptide(L)'
;MQNRSPSAASASASPTAAAAMAPGVGGVEPAVTLDQVPRWSDPDQRISSLSPTAAGSETQSSSFLSFSDPLTGDDAAAGPGGRGASRFPVDHEINSKIYLWRGHPWNLEVDAVVNSTNENLDEAHSSPGLHAAAGPGLAEECATLGGCRTGMAKMTNAYDLPARKVIHTVGPKYAVKYHTAAENALSHCYRSCLELLIENGLESIATGCIYTEAKNYPREPAAHVAIRTVRRFLEKQKDKITAIVFCTTSSPDTEIYKRLLPLYFPRDKPEEEIAALKLPADVGDENGETVIDERKIRIKPLPAGAANSKTPIPALADIPLPDSGLTRRRNSFKLDSYLDPAFMSIIKDPDLRRKEQWEKSAQAHKGLNLANLLGFGDLGSPPLSAAEEYSLHSRYLAKANSMNLSDIAEMKIIYRGGVDSEGRAVMVVVGAHFLLRCLDLERFVLYVAKEFEPLIQKPYSIVYFHSAASLQPQPDLGFMKRLQQILGRKHQKNLHD
;
A
#
# COMPACT_ATOMS: atom_id res chain seq x y z
N MET A 1 -39.97 53.27 60.86
CA MET A 1 -38.92 54.32 60.87
C MET A 1 -37.71 53.72 60.15
N GLN A 2 -37.54 54.08 58.88
CA GLN A 2 -36.41 54.89 58.34
C GLN A 2 -35.14 54.02 58.16
N ASN A 3 -34.47 53.92 57.01
CA ASN A 3 -34.41 54.75 55.81
C ASN A 3 -33.97 53.93 54.58
N ARG A 4 -34.36 54.39 53.39
CA ARG A 4 -33.87 53.96 52.07
C ARG A 4 -32.75 54.89 51.56
N SER A 5 -31.93 54.33 50.66
CA SER A 5 -31.18 54.91 49.51
C SER A 5 -29.82 55.62 49.75
N PRO A 6 -28.94 55.77 48.72
CA PRO A 6 -28.82 55.06 47.41
C PRO A 6 -27.37 54.79 46.87
N SER A 7 -27.28 54.02 45.76
CA SER A 7 -26.49 54.21 44.52
C SER A 7 -24.98 54.58 44.54
N ALA A 8 -24.14 53.79 43.85
CA ALA A 8 -23.55 54.10 42.52
C ALA A 8 -22.34 53.22 42.18
N ALA A 9 -22.17 52.95 40.88
CA ALA A 9 -21.19 52.08 40.25
C ALA A 9 -19.83 52.77 39.97
N SER A 10 -18.76 51.96 39.84
CA SER A 10 -17.69 52.23 38.87
C SER A 10 -16.91 50.96 38.50
N ALA A 11 -16.86 50.68 37.20
CA ALA A 11 -16.11 49.61 36.56
C ALA A 11 -14.60 49.93 36.49
N SER A 12 -13.76 48.89 36.39
CA SER A 12 -12.96 48.60 35.16
C SER A 12 -11.77 47.66 35.39
N ALA A 13 -11.69 46.70 34.47
CA ALA A 13 -10.52 46.08 33.83
C ALA A 13 -9.47 45.25 34.63
N SER A 14 -9.43 43.98 34.20
CA SER A 14 -8.42 42.91 34.22
C SER A 14 -6.93 43.29 34.33
N PRO A 15 -6.08 42.35 34.79
CA PRO A 15 -5.40 41.50 33.79
C PRO A 15 -5.24 40.01 34.17
N THR A 16 -4.99 39.26 33.10
CA THR A 16 -4.56 37.85 32.92
C THR A 16 -3.55 37.28 33.92
N ALA A 17 -3.72 36.00 34.30
CA ALA A 17 -2.61 35.07 34.55
C ALA A 17 -3.08 33.60 34.47
N ALA A 18 -2.21 32.77 33.90
CA ALA A 18 -2.38 31.35 33.61
C ALA A 18 -2.61 30.48 34.86
N ALA A 19 -3.47 29.46 34.73
CA ALA A 19 -3.63 28.41 35.72
C ALA A 19 -3.09 27.09 35.15
N ALA A 20 -2.02 26.59 35.78
CA ALA A 20 -1.42 25.30 35.56
C ALA A 20 -2.37 24.17 35.96
N MET A 21 -2.51 23.14 35.12
CA MET A 21 -3.24 21.92 35.46
C MET A 21 -2.33 20.92 36.17
N ALA A 22 -2.76 20.47 37.35
CA ALA A 22 -2.22 19.32 38.07
C ALA A 22 -2.77 18.00 37.47
N PRO A 23 -2.06 16.87 37.62
CA PRO A 23 -2.44 15.61 36.98
C PRO A 23 -3.53 14.89 37.81
N GLY A 24 -4.69 14.65 37.18
CA GLY A 24 -5.81 13.91 37.76
C GLY A 24 -6.03 12.59 37.03
N VAL A 25 -5.96 11.50 37.81
CA VAL A 25 -6.60 10.18 37.70
C VAL A 25 -7.34 9.88 36.38
N GLY A 26 -6.91 8.81 35.69
CA GLY A 26 -7.49 8.31 34.44
C GLY A 26 -8.98 8.02 34.53
N GLY A 27 -9.78 8.91 33.95
CA GLY A 27 -11.16 8.64 33.58
C GLY A 27 -11.19 8.10 32.15
N VAL A 28 -11.81 6.93 31.96
CA VAL A 28 -12.21 6.46 30.63
C VAL A 28 -13.22 7.47 30.10
N GLU A 29 -12.94 8.11 28.96
CA GLU A 29 -13.93 8.98 28.32
C GLU A 29 -15.19 8.15 28.00
N PRO A 30 -16.40 8.68 28.25
CA PRO A 30 -17.62 7.94 27.99
C PRO A 30 -17.75 7.59 26.50
N ALA A 31 -18.25 6.39 26.21
CA ALA A 31 -18.53 5.94 24.85
C ALA A 31 -19.53 6.90 24.17
N VAL A 32 -19.28 7.20 22.90
CA VAL A 32 -20.08 8.10 22.07
C VAL A 32 -20.89 7.26 21.08
N THR A 33 -22.20 7.36 21.14
CA THR A 33 -23.11 6.65 20.23
C THR A 33 -23.27 7.42 18.91
N LEU A 34 -23.62 6.72 17.82
CA LEU A 34 -23.74 7.35 16.49
C LEU A 34 -24.79 8.47 16.42
N ASP A 35 -25.83 8.46 17.27
CA ASP A 35 -26.84 9.52 17.35
C ASP A 35 -26.29 10.83 17.94
N GLN A 36 -25.19 10.77 18.69
CA GLN A 36 -24.50 11.95 19.21
C GLN A 36 -23.54 12.57 18.17
N VAL A 37 -23.30 11.88 17.05
CA VAL A 37 -22.38 12.32 16.00
C VAL A 37 -23.17 13.01 14.88
N PRO A 38 -22.82 14.25 14.51
CA PRO A 38 -23.49 14.95 13.42
C PRO A 38 -23.35 14.21 12.08
N ARG A 39 -24.47 13.99 11.39
CA ARG A 39 -24.45 13.45 10.03
C ARG A 39 -23.95 14.51 9.08
N TRP A 40 -23.35 14.08 7.98
CA TRP A 40 -22.91 14.99 6.92
C TRP A 40 -24.09 15.71 6.24
N SER A 41 -25.22 15.02 6.15
CA SER A 41 -26.46 15.55 5.56
C SER A 41 -27.20 16.54 6.46
N ASP A 42 -26.80 16.71 7.72
CA ASP A 42 -27.48 17.61 8.65
C ASP A 42 -27.27 19.09 8.25
N PRO A 43 -28.32 19.92 8.31
CA PRO A 43 -28.27 21.31 7.85
C PRO A 43 -27.28 22.16 8.65
N ASP A 44 -27.02 21.82 9.91
CA ASP A 44 -26.07 22.54 10.79
C ASP A 44 -24.60 22.35 10.37
N GLN A 45 -24.32 21.38 9.50
CA GLN A 45 -23.01 21.19 8.87
C GLN A 45 -22.82 22.03 7.60
N ARG A 46 -23.81 22.87 7.22
CA ARG A 46 -23.62 23.86 6.13
C ARG A 46 -22.64 24.92 6.62
N ILE A 47 -21.42 24.87 6.12
CA ILE A 47 -20.43 25.92 6.35
C ILE A 47 -20.98 27.21 5.73
N SER A 48 -21.13 28.25 6.55
CA SER A 48 -21.60 29.60 6.17
C SER A 48 -20.61 30.39 5.30
N SER A 49 -19.80 29.74 4.45
CA SER A 49 -18.65 30.36 3.79
C SER A 49 -18.73 30.40 2.26
N LEU A 50 -19.92 30.39 1.69
CA LEU A 50 -20.10 30.57 0.24
C LEU A 50 -21.12 31.68 -0.05
N SER A 51 -20.87 32.88 0.49
CA SER A 51 -21.51 34.11 0.00
C SER A 51 -20.58 34.80 -1.00
N PRO A 52 -21.00 35.01 -2.26
CA PRO A 52 -20.21 35.75 -3.24
C PRO A 52 -20.53 37.25 -3.15
N THR A 53 -19.91 38.01 -2.26
CA THR A 53 -19.94 39.48 -2.35
C THR A 53 -18.73 40.16 -1.73
N ALA A 54 -18.19 41.09 -2.53
CA ALA A 54 -17.38 42.27 -2.21
C ALA A 54 -15.88 42.17 -2.49
N ALA A 55 -15.50 42.85 -3.58
CA ALA A 55 -14.15 43.15 -4.02
C ALA A 55 -13.33 43.88 -2.95
N GLY A 56 -12.04 43.56 -2.87
CA GLY A 56 -11.05 44.41 -2.20
C GLY A 56 -9.88 43.66 -1.57
N SER A 57 -8.69 43.91 -2.11
CA SER A 57 -7.36 43.60 -1.56
C SER A 57 -6.80 42.20 -1.79
N GLU A 58 -6.16 42.05 -2.95
CA GLU A 58 -5.06 41.11 -3.16
C GLU A 58 -3.95 41.35 -2.11
N THR A 59 -3.43 40.28 -1.50
CA THR A 59 -2.00 39.93 -1.51
C THR A 59 -1.72 38.70 -0.61
N GLN A 60 -0.90 37.79 -1.15
CA GLN A 60 -0.30 36.60 -0.51
C GLN A 60 -1.15 35.32 -0.39
N SER A 61 -1.53 34.78 -1.54
CA SER A 61 -1.86 33.35 -1.70
C SER A 61 -1.58 32.93 -3.16
N SER A 62 -0.31 33.00 -3.58
CA SER A 62 0.11 32.64 -4.95
C SER A 62 1.23 31.59 -4.98
N SER A 63 1.31 30.71 -4.00
CA SER A 63 2.31 29.62 -3.97
C SER A 63 1.73 28.22 -4.21
N PHE A 64 0.47 28.12 -4.64
CA PHE A 64 -0.13 26.87 -5.06
C PHE A 64 -0.08 26.72 -6.59
N LEU A 65 0.58 25.65 -7.04
CA LEU A 65 0.63 25.10 -8.41
C LEU A 65 1.63 25.75 -9.38
N SER A 66 2.92 25.51 -9.15
CA SER A 66 3.89 25.34 -10.24
C SER A 66 4.74 24.09 -9.99
N PHE A 67 4.20 22.95 -10.42
CA PHE A 67 5.01 21.85 -10.90
C PHE A 67 4.62 21.67 -12.36
N SER A 68 5.37 22.34 -13.24
CA SER A 68 5.38 22.02 -14.66
C SER A 68 6.05 20.66 -14.83
N ASP A 69 5.34 19.72 -15.46
CA ASP A 69 5.90 18.48 -15.98
C ASP A 69 6.86 18.83 -17.13
N PRO A 70 8.15 18.43 -17.08
CA PRO A 70 9.12 18.77 -18.11
C PRO A 70 8.97 17.96 -19.43
N LEU A 71 7.89 17.20 -19.65
CA LEU A 71 7.74 16.38 -20.87
C LEU A 71 6.37 16.43 -21.59
N THR A 72 5.44 17.31 -21.23
CA THR A 72 4.23 17.52 -22.07
C THR A 72 4.50 18.62 -23.10
N GLY A 73 4.90 18.21 -24.31
CA GLY A 73 4.85 19.08 -25.48
C GLY A 73 3.43 19.54 -25.76
N ASP A 74 3.31 20.81 -26.15
CA ASP A 74 2.08 21.47 -26.57
C ASP A 74 1.31 20.63 -27.60
N ASP A 75 0.08 20.25 -27.25
CA ASP A 75 -1.00 20.08 -28.23
C ASP A 75 -2.31 20.58 -27.60
N ALA A 76 -2.48 21.89 -27.69
CA ALA A 76 -3.73 22.58 -27.40
C ALA A 76 -4.71 22.36 -28.57
N ALA A 77 -5.68 21.46 -28.40
CA ALA A 77 -6.92 21.47 -29.18
C ALA A 77 -8.04 20.67 -28.50
N ALA A 78 -8.76 21.29 -27.57
CA ALA A 78 -10.11 20.85 -27.20
C ALA A 78 -11.01 22.09 -27.08
N GLY A 79 -11.93 22.24 -28.03
CA GLY A 79 -12.87 23.35 -28.13
C GLY A 79 -13.95 23.37 -27.03
N PRO A 80 -14.74 24.44 -26.95
CA PRO A 80 -15.74 24.64 -25.91
C PRO A 80 -17.02 23.87 -26.28
N GLY A 81 -17.25 22.69 -25.71
CA GLY A 81 -18.42 21.89 -26.07
C GLY A 81 -18.60 20.60 -25.29
N GLY A 82 -18.88 20.71 -23.99
CA GLY A 82 -19.34 19.59 -23.18
C GLY A 82 -19.26 19.91 -21.69
N ARG A 83 -20.35 20.41 -21.10
CA ARG A 83 -20.54 20.29 -19.64
C ARG A 83 -20.67 18.79 -19.35
N GLY A 84 -19.53 18.15 -19.06
CA GLY A 84 -19.50 16.75 -18.65
C GLY A 84 -20.40 16.55 -17.43
N ALA A 85 -21.13 15.43 -17.39
CA ALA A 85 -21.90 15.05 -16.21
C ALA A 85 -21.01 15.08 -14.95
N SER A 86 -21.57 15.52 -13.81
CA SER A 86 -20.82 15.56 -12.55
C SER A 86 -20.23 14.19 -12.23
N ARG A 87 -18.94 14.17 -11.86
CA ARG A 87 -18.21 12.94 -11.51
C ARG A 87 -18.75 12.28 -10.23
N PHE A 88 -19.32 13.11 -9.36
CA PHE A 88 -19.93 12.73 -8.08
C PHE A 88 -21.27 13.47 -7.96
N PRO A 89 -22.35 12.93 -8.53
CA PRO A 89 -23.67 13.57 -8.44
C PRO A 89 -24.19 13.56 -6.99
N VAL A 90 -25.17 14.42 -6.69
CA VAL A 90 -25.90 14.37 -5.42
C VAL A 90 -26.57 13.01 -5.25
N ASP A 91 -26.26 12.32 -4.16
CA ASP A 91 -26.93 11.08 -3.75
C ASP A 91 -27.27 11.18 -2.26
N HIS A 92 -28.55 11.37 -1.95
CA HIS A 92 -29.03 11.53 -0.58
C HIS A 92 -28.86 10.27 0.27
N GLU A 93 -28.93 9.09 -0.34
CA GLU A 93 -28.78 7.82 0.35
C GLU A 93 -27.34 7.62 0.79
N ILE A 94 -26.38 7.86 -0.12
CA ILE A 94 -24.95 7.84 0.19
C ILE A 94 -24.61 8.91 1.23
N ASN A 95 -25.12 10.14 1.06
CA ASN A 95 -24.86 11.25 1.98
C ASN A 95 -25.40 10.99 3.41
N SER A 96 -26.47 10.21 3.54
CA SER A 96 -27.05 9.85 4.86
C SER A 96 -26.16 8.90 5.68
N LYS A 97 -25.20 8.22 5.03
CA LYS A 97 -24.29 7.25 5.64
C LYS A 97 -22.98 7.89 6.13
N ILE A 98 -22.70 9.13 5.78
CA ILE A 98 -21.43 9.80 6.11
C ILE A 98 -21.57 10.65 7.37
N TYR A 99 -20.58 10.54 8.25
CA TYR A 99 -20.45 11.34 9.46
C TYR A 99 -19.04 11.95 9.51
N LEU A 100 -18.94 13.17 10.04
CA LEU A 100 -17.67 13.82 10.34
C LEU A 100 -17.63 14.12 11.82
N TRP A 101 -16.65 13.55 12.52
CA TRP A 101 -16.51 13.69 13.95
C TRP A 101 -15.10 14.10 14.34
N ARG A 102 -14.97 14.91 15.40
CA ARG A 102 -13.68 15.28 15.95
C ARG A 102 -13.44 14.50 17.25
N GLY A 103 -12.61 13.48 17.17
CA GLY A 103 -12.33 12.57 18.27
C GLY A 103 -11.58 11.32 17.82
N HIS A 104 -11.31 10.42 18.76
CA HIS A 104 -10.62 9.16 18.51
C HIS A 104 -11.60 8.05 18.10
N PRO A 105 -11.39 7.33 16.99
CA PRO A 105 -12.34 6.34 16.48
C PRO A 105 -12.82 5.33 17.52
N TRP A 106 -11.95 4.90 18.44
CA TRP A 106 -12.22 3.89 19.45
C TRP A 106 -13.12 4.35 20.60
N ASN A 107 -13.48 5.64 20.68
CA ASN A 107 -14.50 6.10 21.61
C ASN A 107 -15.92 5.92 21.07
N LEU A 108 -16.09 5.53 19.80
CA LEU A 108 -17.40 5.38 19.17
C LEU A 108 -17.96 3.97 19.33
N GLU A 109 -19.25 3.88 19.67
CA GLU A 109 -20.02 2.64 19.63
C GLU A 109 -20.45 2.34 18.18
N VAL A 110 -19.58 1.61 17.47
CA VAL A 110 -19.76 1.16 16.08
C VAL A 110 -19.33 -0.30 15.92
N ASP A 111 -19.66 -0.94 14.81
CA ASP A 111 -19.25 -2.33 14.59
C ASP A 111 -17.74 -2.50 14.48
N ALA A 112 -17.06 -1.59 13.77
CA ALA A 112 -15.62 -1.63 13.61
C ALA A 112 -14.95 -0.27 13.72
N VAL A 113 -13.78 -0.24 14.36
CA VAL A 113 -12.90 0.94 14.39
C VAL A 113 -11.60 0.65 13.66
N VAL A 114 -11.07 1.62 12.92
CA VAL A 114 -9.84 1.44 12.15
C VAL A 114 -8.63 1.91 12.94
N ASN A 115 -7.64 1.02 13.06
CA ASN A 115 -6.30 1.33 13.56
C ASN A 115 -5.33 1.50 12.39
N SER A 116 -4.73 2.69 12.25
CA SER A 116 -3.56 2.88 11.39
C SER A 116 -2.31 2.46 12.15
N THR A 117 -1.57 1.50 11.60
CA THR A 117 -0.35 0.94 12.23
C THR A 117 0.75 0.67 11.20
N ASN A 118 1.74 -0.16 11.56
CA ASN A 118 2.86 -0.63 10.74
C ASN A 118 2.73 -2.12 10.38
N GLU A 119 3.69 -2.66 9.63
CA GLU A 119 3.66 -4.05 9.19
C GLU A 119 3.73 -5.09 10.30
N ASN A 120 4.19 -4.72 11.50
CA ASN A 120 4.31 -5.63 12.64
C ASN A 120 3.03 -5.66 13.50
N LEU A 121 2.08 -4.73 13.27
CA LEU A 121 0.87 -4.56 14.09
C LEU A 121 1.19 -4.31 15.56
N ASP A 122 2.31 -3.63 15.84
CA ASP A 122 2.75 -3.34 17.20
C ASP A 122 2.02 -2.14 17.81
N GLU A 123 2.01 -2.10 19.14
CA GLU A 123 1.40 -1.02 19.90
C GLU A 123 2.11 0.32 19.66
N ALA A 124 3.44 0.32 19.54
CA ALA A 124 4.26 1.53 19.44
C ALA A 124 3.95 2.38 18.19
N HIS A 125 3.50 1.74 17.11
CA HIS A 125 3.12 2.41 15.86
C HIS A 125 1.62 2.42 15.61
N SER A 126 0.84 1.83 16.51
CA SER A 126 -0.61 1.91 16.45
C SER A 126 -1.08 3.31 16.80
N SER A 127 -2.34 3.58 16.47
CA SER A 127 -2.96 4.87 16.75
C SER A 127 -2.85 5.18 18.27
N PRO A 128 -2.25 6.32 18.67
CA PRO A 128 -1.92 6.56 20.07
C PRO A 128 -3.14 6.50 20.98
N GLY A 129 -3.10 5.68 22.03
CA GLY A 129 -4.19 5.51 22.98
C GLY A 129 -5.13 4.34 22.69
N LEU A 130 -5.08 3.73 21.50
CA LEU A 130 -5.95 2.59 21.15
C LEU A 130 -5.72 1.37 22.05
N HIS A 131 -4.46 0.92 22.20
CA HIS A 131 -4.14 -0.25 23.02
C HIS A 131 -4.42 0.00 24.51
N ALA A 132 -4.19 1.22 24.98
CA ALA A 132 -4.55 1.62 26.34
C ALA A 132 -6.06 1.56 26.58
N ALA A 133 -6.88 1.90 25.56
CA ALA A 133 -8.33 1.84 25.64
C ALA A 133 -8.89 0.42 25.48
N ALA A 134 -8.28 -0.40 24.61
CA ALA A 134 -8.75 -1.76 24.34
C ALA A 134 -8.28 -2.79 25.39
N GLY A 135 -7.21 -2.49 26.12
CA GLY A 135 -6.58 -3.42 27.05
C GLY A 135 -5.58 -4.37 26.38
N PRO A 136 -4.86 -5.17 27.21
CA PRO A 136 -3.71 -5.98 26.75
C PRO A 136 -4.08 -7.08 25.75
N GLY A 137 -5.32 -7.58 25.79
CA GLY A 137 -5.78 -8.64 24.88
C GLY A 137 -5.64 -8.26 23.40
N LEU A 138 -5.77 -6.97 23.06
CA LEU A 138 -5.57 -6.49 21.69
C LEU A 138 -4.14 -6.74 21.20
N ALA A 139 -3.13 -6.49 22.05
CA ALA A 139 -1.74 -6.73 21.70
C ALA A 139 -1.43 -8.21 21.53
N GLU A 140 -2.02 -9.07 22.38
CA GLU A 140 -1.87 -10.52 22.30
C GLU A 140 -2.44 -11.07 20.99
N GLU A 141 -3.65 -10.67 20.59
CA GLU A 141 -4.24 -11.10 19.31
C GLU A 141 -3.49 -10.54 18.11
N CYS A 142 -3.06 -9.26 18.14
CA CYS A 142 -2.21 -8.68 17.09
C CYS A 142 -0.95 -9.52 16.84
N ALA A 143 -0.30 -10.03 17.89
CA ALA A 143 0.89 -10.86 17.77
C ALA A 143 0.63 -12.19 17.04
N THR A 144 -0.61 -12.71 17.08
CA THR A 144 -1.00 -13.95 16.37
C THR A 144 -1.23 -13.74 14.87
N LEU A 145 -1.46 -12.50 14.43
CA LEU A 145 -1.82 -12.20 13.04
C LEU A 145 -0.65 -12.35 12.05
N GLY A 146 0.60 -12.40 12.52
CA GLY A 146 1.77 -12.53 11.64
C GLY A 146 2.03 -11.31 10.75
N GLY A 147 1.70 -10.10 11.25
CA GLY A 147 1.92 -8.83 10.56
C GLY A 147 0.89 -8.50 9.48
N CYS A 148 1.03 -7.35 8.82
CA CYS A 148 0.14 -6.89 7.75
C CYS A 148 0.92 -6.10 6.69
N ARG A 149 0.57 -6.21 5.41
CA ARG A 149 1.28 -5.49 4.35
C ARG A 149 0.74 -4.07 4.20
N THR A 150 1.60 -3.13 3.80
CA THR A 150 1.16 -1.78 3.37
C THR A 150 0.02 -1.88 2.35
N GLY A 151 -1.07 -1.15 2.59
CA GLY A 151 -2.29 -1.16 1.78
C GLY A 151 -3.30 -2.26 2.14
N MET A 152 -2.94 -3.23 2.98
CA MET A 152 -3.83 -4.30 3.40
C MET A 152 -4.36 -4.05 4.82
N ALA A 153 -5.44 -4.75 5.17
CA ALA A 153 -6.03 -4.74 6.49
C ALA A 153 -6.18 -6.15 7.09
N LYS A 154 -6.24 -6.23 8.42
CA LYS A 154 -6.57 -7.43 9.21
C LYS A 154 -7.50 -7.06 10.35
N MET A 155 -8.24 -8.02 10.89
CA MET A 155 -9.23 -7.76 11.93
C MET A 155 -8.96 -8.55 13.21
N THR A 156 -9.28 -7.94 14.34
CA THR A 156 -9.22 -8.53 15.70
C THR A 156 -10.51 -8.23 16.46
N ASN A 157 -10.65 -8.80 17.65
CA ASN A 157 -11.66 -8.35 18.61
C ASN A 157 -11.30 -6.97 19.17
N ALA A 158 -12.31 -6.25 19.65
CA ALA A 158 -12.15 -4.90 20.18
C ALA A 158 -11.96 -4.82 21.71
N TYR A 159 -12.13 -5.94 22.42
CA TYR A 159 -11.86 -6.04 23.87
C TYR A 159 -12.65 -5.02 24.70
N ASP A 160 -11.97 -4.13 25.41
CA ASP A 160 -12.60 -3.16 26.31
C ASP A 160 -13.18 -1.94 25.57
N LEU A 161 -13.02 -1.87 24.24
CA LEU A 161 -13.59 -0.79 23.44
C LEU A 161 -15.12 -0.94 23.31
N PRO A 162 -15.85 0.19 23.13
CA PRO A 162 -17.27 0.17 22.79
C PRO A 162 -17.56 -0.45 21.41
N ALA A 163 -16.56 -0.51 20.53
CA ALA A 163 -16.69 -1.14 19.23
C ALA A 163 -16.70 -2.67 19.32
N ARG A 164 -17.20 -3.37 18.29
CA ARG A 164 -17.20 -4.85 18.27
C ARG A 164 -15.89 -5.44 17.75
N LYS A 165 -15.27 -4.78 16.78
CA LYS A 165 -14.04 -5.21 16.09
C LYS A 165 -13.05 -4.06 15.89
N VAL A 166 -11.77 -4.39 15.76
CA VAL A 166 -10.73 -3.45 15.32
C VAL A 166 -10.18 -3.93 13.98
N ILE A 167 -10.17 -3.04 12.99
CA ILE A 167 -9.57 -3.28 11.68
C ILE A 167 -8.22 -2.57 11.64
N HIS A 168 -7.15 -3.34 11.58
CA HIS A 168 -5.77 -2.87 11.53
C HIS A 168 -5.31 -2.74 10.09
N THR A 169 -4.92 -1.54 9.67
CA THR A 169 -4.43 -1.27 8.31
C THR A 169 -3.10 -0.56 8.32
N VAL A 170 -2.29 -0.84 7.31
CA VAL A 170 -0.93 -0.29 7.20
C VAL A 170 -0.88 0.78 6.12
N GLY A 171 -1.04 2.03 6.54
CA GLY A 171 -0.88 3.19 5.66
C GLY A 171 0.56 3.34 5.12
N PRO A 172 0.74 3.84 3.89
CA PRO A 172 2.05 3.96 3.24
C PRO A 172 2.90 5.09 3.83
N LYS A 173 4.22 4.91 3.80
CA LYS A 173 5.18 6.01 3.98
C LYS A 173 5.26 6.82 2.69
N TYR A 174 5.06 8.12 2.78
CA TYR A 174 5.06 9.00 1.62
C TYR A 174 6.49 9.46 1.30
N ALA A 175 6.82 9.36 0.01
CA ALA A 175 7.99 9.98 -0.58
C ALA A 175 7.58 10.59 -1.91
N VAL A 176 8.03 11.81 -2.22
CA VAL A 176 7.64 12.54 -3.44
C VAL A 176 7.88 11.72 -4.70
N LYS A 177 9.01 11.00 -4.77
CA LYS A 177 9.35 10.10 -5.89
C LYS A 177 8.41 8.90 -6.08
N TYR A 178 7.60 8.56 -5.07
CA TYR A 178 6.68 7.42 -5.08
C TYR A 178 5.24 7.86 -4.75
N HIS A 179 4.88 9.12 -5.04
CA HIS A 179 3.57 9.68 -4.68
C HIS A 179 2.41 8.81 -5.19
N THR A 180 2.47 8.31 -6.44
CA THR A 180 1.38 7.48 -7.00
C THR A 180 1.28 6.10 -6.35
N ALA A 181 2.41 5.51 -5.94
CA ALA A 181 2.40 4.25 -5.20
C ALA A 181 1.82 4.45 -3.79
N ALA A 182 2.15 5.58 -3.15
CA ALA A 182 1.56 5.96 -1.87
C ALA A 182 0.05 6.22 -1.99
N GLU A 183 -0.39 6.87 -3.05
CA GLU A 183 -1.81 7.11 -3.31
C GLU A 183 -2.60 5.80 -3.52
N ASN A 184 -2.10 4.89 -4.36
CA ASN A 184 -2.73 3.58 -4.55
C ASN A 184 -2.75 2.75 -3.26
N ALA A 185 -1.66 2.75 -2.50
CA ALA A 185 -1.60 2.03 -1.23
C ALA A 185 -2.56 2.63 -0.19
N LEU A 186 -2.71 3.95 -0.15
CA LEU A 186 -3.65 4.61 0.75
C LEU A 186 -5.10 4.31 0.37
N SER A 187 -5.44 4.35 -0.93
CA SER A 187 -6.75 3.91 -1.43
C SER A 187 -7.04 2.45 -1.02
N HIS A 188 -6.07 1.56 -1.24
CA HIS A 188 -6.17 0.17 -0.82
C HIS A 188 -6.40 -0.02 0.68
N CYS A 189 -5.85 0.83 1.55
CA CYS A 189 -6.12 0.76 2.98
C CYS A 189 -7.61 0.95 3.28
N TYR A 190 -8.21 2.03 2.76
CA TYR A 190 -9.63 2.31 2.98
C TYR A 190 -10.51 1.22 2.36
N ARG A 191 -10.21 0.81 1.13
CA ARG A 191 -10.95 -0.25 0.43
C ARG A 191 -10.89 -1.58 1.18
N SER A 192 -9.70 -2.02 1.60
CA SER A 192 -9.52 -3.27 2.36
C SER A 192 -10.26 -3.24 3.70
N CYS A 193 -10.32 -2.07 4.37
CA CYS A 193 -11.09 -1.93 5.60
C CYS A 193 -12.60 -2.11 5.37
N LEU A 194 -13.13 -1.49 4.30
CA LEU A 194 -14.55 -1.59 3.94
C LEU A 194 -14.93 -2.99 3.42
N GLU A 195 -14.02 -3.64 2.70
CA GLU A 195 -14.19 -5.05 2.29
C GLU A 195 -14.27 -5.98 3.50
N LEU A 196 -13.32 -5.86 4.45
CA LEU A 196 -13.33 -6.66 5.69
C LEU A 196 -14.58 -6.41 6.54
N LEU A 197 -15.07 -5.16 6.58
CA LEU A 197 -16.31 -4.81 7.27
C LEU A 197 -17.47 -5.65 6.72
N ILE A 198 -17.65 -5.63 5.39
CA ILE A 198 -18.72 -6.35 4.71
C ILE A 198 -18.56 -7.87 4.84
N GLU A 199 -17.34 -8.39 4.66
CA GLU A 199 -17.05 -9.83 4.73
C GLU A 199 -17.42 -10.44 6.09
N ASN A 200 -17.40 -9.62 7.16
CA ASN A 200 -17.73 -10.04 8.52
C ASN A 200 -19.15 -9.66 8.95
N GLY A 201 -20.00 -9.21 8.02
CA GLY A 201 -21.40 -8.85 8.31
C GLY A 201 -21.54 -7.67 9.27
N LEU A 202 -20.59 -6.75 9.24
CA LEU A 202 -20.60 -5.51 10.01
C LEU A 202 -21.09 -4.37 9.11
N GLU A 203 -21.72 -3.35 9.67
CA GLU A 203 -22.41 -2.32 8.87
C GLU A 203 -21.93 -0.89 9.18
N SER A 204 -21.29 -0.68 10.33
CA SER A 204 -20.82 0.63 10.77
C SER A 204 -19.31 0.67 11.06
N ILE A 205 -18.63 1.70 10.54
CA ILE A 205 -17.18 1.83 10.67
C ILE A 205 -16.76 3.25 11.05
N ALA A 206 -15.82 3.38 11.98
CA ALA A 206 -15.16 4.64 12.31
C ALA A 206 -13.69 4.59 11.93
N THR A 207 -13.24 5.52 11.09
CA THR A 207 -11.86 5.58 10.62
C THR A 207 -11.22 6.93 10.90
N GLY A 208 -10.00 6.88 11.44
CA GLY A 208 -9.14 8.05 11.56
C GLY A 208 -8.44 8.41 10.23
N CYS A 209 -7.63 9.47 10.26
CA CYS A 209 -6.67 9.76 9.19
C CYS A 209 -5.56 8.69 9.16
N ILE A 210 -5.64 7.74 8.21
CA ILE A 210 -4.63 6.68 8.06
C ILE A 210 -3.24 7.25 7.73
N TYR A 211 -3.22 8.42 7.10
CA TYR A 211 -2.04 9.21 6.75
C TYR A 211 -1.53 10.06 7.93
N THR A 212 -0.98 9.40 8.95
CA THR A 212 -0.42 10.11 10.11
C THR A 212 0.80 10.95 9.73
N GLU A 213 1.09 12.01 10.50
CA GLU A 213 2.31 12.84 10.33
C GLU A 213 3.60 12.01 10.29
N ALA A 214 3.69 10.95 11.09
CA ALA A 214 4.83 10.03 11.09
C ALA A 214 5.14 9.38 9.73
N LYS A 215 4.16 9.36 8.81
CA LYS A 215 4.28 8.81 7.46
C LYS A 215 4.60 9.87 6.40
N ASN A 216 4.77 11.14 6.80
CA ASN A 216 5.10 12.28 5.93
C ASN A 216 4.17 12.50 4.74
N TYR A 217 2.93 11.99 4.80
CA TYR A 217 1.97 12.13 3.70
C TYR A 217 1.31 13.52 3.78
N PRO A 218 1.32 14.31 2.69
CA PRO A 218 0.57 15.57 2.62
C PRO A 218 -0.91 15.38 2.95
N ARG A 219 -1.39 16.08 3.99
CA ARG A 219 -2.73 15.87 4.56
C ARG A 219 -3.87 16.05 3.54
N GLU A 220 -3.85 17.14 2.77
CA GLU A 220 -4.92 17.45 1.83
C GLU A 220 -4.98 16.47 0.65
N PRO A 221 -3.86 16.16 -0.06
CA PRO A 221 -3.85 15.07 -1.04
C PRO A 221 -4.33 13.73 -0.48
N ALA A 222 -3.94 13.39 0.75
CA ALA A 222 -4.37 12.15 1.38
C ALA A 222 -5.88 12.13 1.72
N ALA A 223 -6.43 13.27 2.14
CA ALA A 223 -7.86 13.43 2.38
C ALA A 223 -8.67 13.26 1.08
N HIS A 224 -8.19 13.81 -0.04
CA HIS A 224 -8.79 13.55 -1.36
C HIS A 224 -8.88 12.05 -1.66
N VAL A 225 -7.79 11.30 -1.44
CA VAL A 225 -7.76 9.84 -1.65
C VAL A 225 -8.75 9.13 -0.73
N ALA A 226 -8.76 9.46 0.56
CA ALA A 226 -9.64 8.85 1.54
C ALA A 226 -11.12 9.03 1.16
N ILE A 227 -11.53 10.29 0.96
CA ILE A 227 -12.92 10.66 0.69
C ILE A 227 -13.38 10.07 -0.65
N ARG A 228 -12.54 10.19 -1.69
CA ARG A 228 -12.83 9.61 -3.01
C ARG A 228 -13.03 8.11 -2.96
N THR A 229 -12.14 7.39 -2.28
CA THR A 229 -12.19 5.93 -2.21
C THR A 229 -13.47 5.47 -1.52
N VAL A 230 -13.82 6.10 -0.40
CA VAL A 230 -15.07 5.82 0.32
C VAL A 230 -16.29 6.13 -0.54
N ARG A 231 -16.30 7.27 -1.26
CA ARG A 231 -17.39 7.64 -2.17
C ARG A 231 -17.61 6.59 -3.26
N ARG A 232 -16.54 6.20 -3.97
CA ARG A 232 -16.59 5.17 -5.03
C ARG A 232 -16.99 3.81 -4.51
N PHE A 233 -16.56 3.46 -3.30
CA PHE A 233 -16.96 2.21 -2.67
C PHE A 233 -18.46 2.18 -2.36
N LEU A 234 -19.01 3.25 -1.79
CA LEU A 234 -20.43 3.37 -1.49
C LEU A 234 -21.31 3.35 -2.75
N GLU A 235 -20.86 3.94 -3.86
CA GLU A 235 -21.58 3.85 -5.14
C GLU A 235 -21.81 2.39 -5.60
N LYS A 236 -20.96 1.45 -5.16
CA LYS A 236 -21.07 0.02 -5.49
C LYS A 236 -21.73 -0.83 -4.40
N GLN A 237 -21.61 -0.44 -3.13
CA GLN A 237 -21.97 -1.29 -1.98
C GLN A 237 -22.79 -0.58 -0.88
N LYS A 238 -23.49 0.52 -1.22
CA LYS A 238 -24.26 1.32 -0.25
C LYS A 238 -25.26 0.53 0.60
N ASP A 239 -25.84 -0.55 0.07
CA ASP A 239 -26.86 -1.36 0.76
C ASP A 239 -26.30 -2.12 1.97
N LYS A 240 -24.98 -2.35 2.01
CA LYS A 240 -24.33 -3.17 3.05
C LYS A 240 -23.73 -2.36 4.20
N ILE A 241 -23.70 -1.03 4.06
CA ILE A 241 -23.05 -0.14 5.02
C ILE A 241 -24.08 0.87 5.51
N THR A 242 -24.25 0.99 6.83
CA THR A 242 -25.18 1.92 7.46
C THR A 242 -24.51 3.23 7.87
N ALA A 243 -23.25 3.19 8.29
CA ALA A 243 -22.51 4.38 8.73
C ALA A 243 -21.01 4.30 8.47
N ILE A 244 -20.43 5.39 7.96
CA ILE A 244 -18.98 5.63 7.87
C ILE A 244 -18.67 6.94 8.57
N VAL A 245 -17.88 6.87 9.64
CA VAL A 245 -17.47 8.03 10.43
C VAL A 245 -16.02 8.39 10.12
N PHE A 246 -15.81 9.54 9.49
CA PHE A 246 -14.49 10.16 9.40
C PHE A 246 -14.15 10.84 10.71
N CYS A 247 -13.19 10.28 11.44
CA CYS A 247 -12.74 10.78 12.73
C CYS A 247 -11.46 11.60 12.53
N THR A 248 -11.52 12.88 12.87
CA THR A 248 -10.37 13.78 12.83
C THR A 248 -9.92 14.11 14.25
N THR A 249 -8.63 14.07 14.55
CA THR A 249 -8.11 14.45 15.88
C THR A 249 -7.57 15.88 15.86
N SER A 250 -6.94 16.27 14.75
CA SER A 250 -6.33 17.59 14.57
C SER A 250 -7.31 18.60 13.95
N SER A 251 -7.22 19.86 14.38
CA SER A 251 -8.01 20.95 13.79
C SER A 251 -7.75 21.14 12.29
N PRO A 252 -6.49 21.06 11.81
CA PRO A 252 -6.22 21.15 10.38
C PRO A 252 -6.91 20.07 9.56
N ASP A 253 -6.93 18.81 10.03
CA ASP A 253 -7.62 17.73 9.33
C ASP A 253 -9.13 17.98 9.31
N THR A 254 -9.74 18.40 10.43
CA THR A 254 -11.17 18.73 10.46
C THR A 254 -11.54 19.77 9.40
N GLU A 255 -10.75 20.85 9.27
CA GLU A 255 -11.01 21.90 8.28
C GLU A 255 -10.77 21.43 6.84
N ILE A 256 -9.79 20.54 6.61
CA ILE A 256 -9.61 19.89 5.31
C ILE A 256 -10.83 19.06 4.95
N TYR A 257 -11.29 18.16 5.84
CA TYR A 257 -12.46 17.31 5.57
C TYR A 257 -13.73 18.15 5.34
N LYS A 258 -13.97 19.18 6.14
CA LYS A 258 -15.07 20.13 5.96
C LYS A 258 -15.10 20.77 4.56
N ARG A 259 -13.92 21.15 4.04
CA ARG A 259 -13.80 21.75 2.70
C ARG A 259 -13.94 20.73 1.57
N LEU A 260 -13.46 19.50 1.78
CA LEU A 260 -13.40 18.47 0.73
C LEU A 260 -14.65 17.61 0.63
N LEU A 261 -15.33 17.32 1.74
CA LEU A 261 -16.54 16.50 1.75
C LEU A 261 -17.63 17.00 0.78
N PRO A 262 -17.95 18.31 0.68
CA PRO A 262 -18.92 18.80 -0.30
C PRO A 262 -18.56 18.52 -1.76
N LEU A 263 -17.26 18.34 -2.05
CA LEU A 263 -16.79 18.07 -3.42
C LEU A 263 -17.07 16.63 -3.85
N TYR A 264 -17.06 15.68 -2.90
CA TYR A 264 -17.26 14.25 -3.17
C TYR A 264 -18.64 13.74 -2.73
N PHE A 265 -19.26 14.43 -1.79
CA PHE A 265 -20.57 14.15 -1.22
C PHE A 265 -21.42 15.44 -1.26
N PRO A 266 -21.70 15.99 -2.46
CA PRO A 266 -22.49 17.20 -2.57
C PRO A 266 -23.90 16.95 -2.05
N ARG A 267 -24.42 17.89 -1.25
CA ARG A 267 -25.73 17.79 -0.59
C ARG A 267 -26.86 18.34 -1.45
N ASP A 268 -26.54 19.27 -2.32
CA ASP A 268 -27.45 19.91 -3.26
C ASP A 268 -26.77 20.22 -4.60
N LYS A 269 -27.59 20.60 -5.60
CA LYS A 269 -27.10 20.91 -6.95
C LYS A 269 -26.03 22.03 -6.99
N PRO A 270 -26.15 23.12 -6.21
CA PRO A 270 -25.08 24.12 -6.12
C PRO A 270 -23.73 23.53 -5.67
N GLU A 271 -23.70 22.68 -4.64
CA GLU A 271 -22.47 22.00 -4.24
C GLU A 271 -21.92 21.09 -5.34
N GLU A 272 -22.79 20.38 -6.07
CA GLU A 272 -22.40 19.54 -7.21
C GLU A 272 -21.76 20.36 -8.35
N GLU A 273 -22.30 21.54 -8.66
CA GLU A 273 -21.73 22.44 -9.66
C GLU A 273 -20.36 22.98 -9.24
N ILE A 274 -20.20 23.33 -7.96
CA ILE A 274 -18.91 23.75 -7.39
C ILE A 274 -17.91 22.59 -7.41
N ALA A 275 -18.35 21.38 -7.09
CA ALA A 275 -17.53 20.18 -7.13
C ALA A 275 -17.00 19.91 -8.53
N ALA A 276 -17.86 20.00 -9.55
CA ALA A 276 -17.49 19.82 -10.94
C ALA A 276 -16.47 20.87 -11.44
N LEU A 277 -16.45 22.07 -10.85
CA LEU A 277 -15.49 23.12 -11.18
C LEU A 277 -14.14 22.96 -10.44
N LYS A 278 -14.17 22.55 -9.17
CA LYS A 278 -12.98 22.48 -8.31
C LYS A 278 -12.21 21.18 -8.41
N LEU A 279 -12.87 20.07 -8.75
CA LEU A 279 -12.21 18.79 -8.90
C LEU A 279 -11.51 18.69 -10.26
N PRO A 280 -10.29 18.12 -10.34
CA PRO A 280 -9.61 17.91 -11.60
C PRO A 280 -10.38 16.93 -12.50
N ALA A 281 -10.10 16.95 -13.81
CA ALA A 281 -10.74 16.03 -14.75
C ALA A 281 -10.45 14.55 -14.43
N ASP A 282 -9.25 14.26 -13.92
CA ASP A 282 -8.85 12.95 -13.39
C ASP A 282 -9.02 12.90 -11.86
N VAL A 283 -10.20 12.45 -11.44
CA VAL A 283 -10.49 12.10 -10.04
C VAL A 283 -10.43 10.59 -9.86
N GLY A 284 -9.52 9.89 -10.53
CA GLY A 284 -9.40 8.44 -10.45
C GLY A 284 -10.51 7.67 -11.15
N ASP A 285 -10.34 6.35 -11.19
CA ASP A 285 -11.25 5.41 -11.85
C ASP A 285 -12.53 5.11 -11.04
N GLU A 286 -13.28 4.11 -11.48
CA GLU A 286 -14.48 3.62 -10.81
C GLU A 286 -14.23 3.04 -9.40
N ASN A 287 -12.97 2.77 -9.04
CA ASN A 287 -12.55 2.32 -7.71
C ASN A 287 -11.89 3.46 -6.90
N GLY A 288 -11.73 4.64 -7.50
CA GLY A 288 -11.06 5.78 -6.88
C GLY A 288 -9.53 5.71 -6.94
N GLU A 289 -8.96 4.85 -7.78
CA GLU A 289 -7.51 4.74 -8.03
C GLU A 289 -7.06 5.71 -9.12
N THR A 290 -5.85 6.25 -9.04
CA THR A 290 -5.33 7.16 -10.08
C THR A 290 -5.13 6.45 -11.40
N VAL A 291 -5.67 7.01 -12.49
CA VAL A 291 -5.51 6.47 -13.84
C VAL A 291 -4.19 6.95 -14.41
N ILE A 292 -3.13 6.15 -14.24
CA ILE A 292 -1.86 6.43 -14.93
C ILE A 292 -1.96 5.90 -16.36
N ASP A 293 -2.09 6.78 -17.35
CA ASP A 293 -2.17 6.39 -18.77
C ASP A 293 -0.94 5.61 -19.25
N GLU A 294 0.23 5.82 -18.63
CA GLU A 294 1.46 5.05 -18.92
C GLU A 294 1.39 3.58 -18.47
N ARG A 295 0.42 3.21 -17.62
CA ARG A 295 0.13 1.82 -17.25
C ARG A 295 -0.94 1.16 -18.12
N LYS A 296 -1.59 1.90 -19.03
CA LYS A 296 -2.39 1.28 -20.09
C LYS A 296 -1.44 0.60 -21.05
N ILE A 297 -1.60 -0.72 -21.20
CA ILE A 297 -0.77 -1.54 -22.09
C ILE A 297 -0.84 -0.96 -23.51
N ARG A 298 0.18 -0.18 -23.91
CA ARG A 298 0.37 0.22 -25.31
C ARG A 298 1.00 -0.97 -26.04
N ILE A 299 0.16 -1.87 -26.55
CA ILE A 299 0.60 -2.85 -27.53
C ILE A 299 0.88 -2.09 -28.83
N LYS A 300 2.11 -1.61 -29.00
CA LYS A 300 2.58 -1.17 -30.31
C LYS A 300 3.09 -2.41 -31.05
N PRO A 301 2.66 -2.66 -32.30
CA PRO A 301 3.33 -3.64 -33.15
C PRO A 301 4.80 -3.26 -33.28
N LEU A 302 5.69 -4.25 -33.14
CA LEU A 302 7.12 -4.08 -33.41
C LEU A 302 7.27 -3.54 -34.85
N PRO A 303 8.04 -2.46 -35.11
CA PRO A 303 8.26 -2.01 -36.47
C PRO A 303 8.94 -3.13 -37.26
N ALA A 304 8.23 -3.65 -38.26
CA ALA A 304 8.76 -4.62 -39.18
C ALA A 304 9.83 -3.95 -40.05
N GLY A 305 11.10 -4.30 -39.82
CA GLY A 305 12.18 -4.06 -40.77
C GLY A 305 13.39 -3.33 -40.21
N ALA A 306 14.38 -4.09 -39.74
CA ALA A 306 15.80 -3.73 -39.85
C ALA A 306 16.67 -4.98 -39.64
N ALA A 307 16.63 -5.91 -40.59
CA ALA A 307 17.73 -6.85 -40.80
C ALA A 307 18.81 -6.16 -41.65
N ASN A 308 20.07 -6.34 -41.23
CA ASN A 308 21.31 -6.07 -41.95
C ASN A 308 21.76 -4.60 -42.15
N SER A 309 22.65 -4.13 -41.26
CA SER A 309 23.92 -3.56 -41.71
C SER A 309 25.03 -3.75 -40.66
N LYS A 310 26.13 -4.35 -41.10
CA LYS A 310 27.41 -4.42 -40.40
C LYS A 310 28.20 -3.17 -40.74
N THR A 311 28.62 -2.37 -39.75
CA THR A 311 29.88 -1.58 -39.74
C THR A 311 30.11 -0.90 -38.38
N PRO A 312 31.34 -0.49 -38.03
CA PRO A 312 31.96 -0.81 -36.75
C PRO A 312 31.96 0.34 -35.74
N ILE A 313 32.18 -0.03 -34.48
CA ILE A 313 32.39 0.86 -33.33
C ILE A 313 33.66 1.68 -33.54
N PRO A 314 33.62 3.03 -33.49
CA PRO A 314 34.83 3.84 -33.32
C PRO A 314 35.19 3.91 -31.83
N ALA A 315 36.44 3.56 -31.53
CA ALA A 315 37.08 3.80 -30.25
C ALA A 315 37.54 5.26 -30.13
N LEU A 316 37.25 5.91 -29.01
CA LEU A 316 37.85 7.15 -28.51
C LEU A 316 37.25 7.41 -27.11
N ALA A 317 37.93 7.82 -26.05
CA ALA A 317 39.34 7.86 -25.65
C ALA A 317 39.29 8.24 -24.16
N ASP A 318 40.29 7.80 -23.38
CA ASP A 318 40.47 8.17 -21.98
C ASP A 318 40.54 9.69 -21.78
N ILE A 319 39.83 10.21 -20.78
CA ILE A 319 40.03 11.57 -20.27
C ILE A 319 40.19 11.51 -18.73
N PRO A 320 41.21 12.15 -18.14
CA PRO A 320 41.65 11.90 -16.77
C PRO A 320 40.91 12.77 -15.75
N LEU A 321 40.76 12.22 -14.54
CA LEU A 321 40.37 12.91 -13.31
C LEU A 321 41.47 13.88 -12.84
N PRO A 322 41.11 15.02 -12.23
CA PRO A 322 41.98 15.69 -11.28
C PRO A 322 41.51 15.46 -9.83
N ASP A 323 42.46 14.98 -9.04
CA ASP A 323 42.47 14.95 -7.58
C ASP A 323 42.28 16.35 -6.97
N SER A 324 41.43 16.45 -5.97
CA SER A 324 41.54 17.49 -4.93
C SER A 324 41.06 16.93 -3.60
N GLY A 325 42.02 16.57 -2.76
CA GLY A 325 41.80 16.08 -1.41
C GLY A 325 41.60 17.21 -0.41
N LEU A 326 40.65 17.02 0.51
CA LEU A 326 40.67 17.60 1.85
C LEU A 326 40.23 16.54 2.89
N THR A 327 41.26 15.97 3.48
CA THR A 327 41.38 15.38 4.83
C THR A 327 40.20 15.62 5.79
N ARG A 328 39.40 14.56 6.06
CA ARG A 328 38.57 14.49 7.28
C ARG A 328 39.25 13.61 8.32
N ARG A 329 39.68 14.25 9.41
CA ARG A 329 40.29 13.65 10.61
C ARG A 329 39.49 12.44 11.10
N ARG A 330 40.19 11.31 11.26
CA ARG A 330 39.81 10.18 12.11
C ARG A 330 39.85 10.63 13.57
N ASN A 331 38.72 10.56 14.26
CA ASN A 331 38.69 10.30 15.70
C ASN A 331 37.92 9.00 15.90
N SER A 332 38.67 7.90 16.02
CA SER A 332 38.17 6.60 16.44
C SER A 332 37.96 6.63 17.96
N PHE A 333 36.72 6.77 18.40
CA PHE A 333 36.37 6.35 19.75
C PHE A 333 35.97 4.88 19.70
N LYS A 334 36.81 4.04 20.33
CA LYS A 334 36.52 2.63 20.64
C LYS A 334 35.25 2.57 21.49
N LEU A 335 34.12 2.24 20.86
CA LEU A 335 32.86 1.93 21.54
C LEU A 335 32.43 0.46 21.35
N ASP A 336 33.28 -0.37 20.72
CA ASP A 336 32.97 -1.78 20.45
C ASP A 336 33.26 -2.72 21.64
N SER A 337 33.85 -2.22 22.72
CA SER A 337 34.22 -3.07 23.88
C SER A 337 33.21 -3.01 25.04
N TYR A 338 32.11 -2.27 24.92
CA TYR A 338 31.11 -2.09 25.98
C TYR A 338 29.68 -2.51 25.59
N LEU A 339 29.49 -3.12 24.42
CA LEU A 339 28.17 -3.54 23.96
C LEU A 339 27.96 -5.04 24.23
N ASP A 340 26.93 -5.33 25.01
CA ASP A 340 26.44 -6.67 25.33
C ASP A 340 26.10 -7.45 24.04
N PRO A 341 26.56 -8.71 23.87
CA PRO A 341 26.18 -9.57 22.75
C PRO A 341 24.67 -9.67 22.51
N ALA A 342 23.84 -9.57 23.55
CA ALA A 342 22.39 -9.55 23.42
C ALA A 342 21.89 -8.26 22.74
N PHE A 343 22.52 -7.12 23.03
CA PHE A 343 22.19 -5.82 22.44
C PHE A 343 22.66 -5.73 20.97
N MET A 344 23.83 -6.28 20.64
CA MET A 344 24.32 -6.39 19.26
C MET A 344 23.44 -7.32 18.39
N SER A 345 22.71 -8.24 19.01
CA SER A 345 21.76 -9.09 18.28
C SER A 345 20.51 -8.33 17.84
N ILE A 346 20.10 -7.26 18.54
CA ILE A 346 18.89 -6.45 18.31
C ILE A 346 19.07 -5.43 17.19
N ILE A 347 20.32 -4.98 16.95
CA ILE A 347 20.65 -3.98 15.93
C ILE A 347 20.90 -4.63 14.56
N LYS A 348 21.06 -5.96 14.50
CA LYS A 348 21.15 -6.67 13.22
C LYS A 348 19.82 -6.63 12.49
N ASP A 349 19.86 -6.13 11.26
CA ASP A 349 18.78 -6.19 10.28
C ASP A 349 18.06 -7.56 10.36
N PRO A 350 16.73 -7.60 10.50
CA PRO A 350 15.97 -8.85 10.55
C PRO A 350 16.26 -9.79 9.37
N ASP A 351 16.69 -9.26 8.22
CA ASP A 351 17.07 -10.06 7.06
C ASP A 351 18.45 -10.73 7.22
N LEU A 352 19.38 -10.10 7.93
CA LEU A 352 20.66 -10.71 8.32
C LEU A 352 20.45 -11.81 9.36
N ARG A 353 19.53 -11.61 10.31
CA ARG A 353 19.18 -12.62 11.31
C ARG A 353 18.54 -13.85 10.67
N ARG A 354 17.68 -13.63 9.66
CA ARG A 354 17.05 -14.69 8.87
C ARG A 354 18.06 -15.39 7.95
N LYS A 355 19.04 -14.67 7.40
CA LYS A 355 20.19 -15.25 6.67
C LYS A 355 21.05 -16.14 7.56
N GLU A 356 21.34 -15.74 8.80
CA GLU A 356 22.07 -16.57 9.76
C GLU A 356 21.26 -17.81 10.20
N GLN A 357 19.94 -17.68 10.36
CA GLN A 357 19.06 -18.85 10.58
C GLN A 357 19.02 -19.77 9.37
N TRP A 358 19.03 -19.23 8.15
CA TRP A 358 19.14 -20.00 6.92
C TRP A 358 20.50 -20.69 6.79
N GLU A 359 21.61 -20.02 7.10
CA GLU A 359 22.95 -20.62 7.11
C GLU A 359 23.07 -21.71 8.19
N LYS A 360 22.46 -21.53 9.36
CA LYS A 360 22.37 -22.54 10.43
C LYS A 360 21.49 -23.73 10.04
N SER A 361 20.35 -23.50 9.38
CA SER A 361 19.49 -24.58 8.87
C SER A 361 20.14 -25.31 7.69
N ALA A 362 20.84 -24.60 6.81
CA ALA A 362 21.64 -25.17 5.73
C ALA A 362 22.83 -25.97 6.28
N GLN A 363 23.47 -25.51 7.37
CA GLN A 363 24.51 -26.27 8.08
C GLN A 363 23.94 -27.46 8.87
N ALA A 364 22.74 -27.35 9.44
CA ALA A 364 22.05 -28.49 10.05
C ALA A 364 21.66 -29.56 9.00
N HIS A 365 21.42 -29.14 7.76
CA HIS A 365 21.17 -30.03 6.62
C HIS A 365 22.46 -30.53 5.94
N LYS A 366 23.66 -30.05 6.32
CA LYS A 366 24.94 -30.65 5.92
C LYS A 366 25.24 -31.98 6.60
N GLY A 367 24.45 -32.37 7.61
CA GLY A 367 24.61 -33.63 8.35
C GLY A 367 24.06 -34.89 7.66
N LEU A 368 23.31 -34.75 6.57
CA LEU A 368 22.83 -35.88 5.79
C LEU A 368 23.47 -35.83 4.41
N ASN A 369 24.37 -36.77 4.18
CA ASN A 369 25.14 -36.99 2.96
C ASN A 369 24.23 -37.44 1.79
N LEU A 370 23.20 -36.65 1.47
CA LEU A 370 22.23 -36.89 0.40
C LEU A 370 22.56 -36.06 -0.85
N ALA A 371 23.44 -35.06 -0.74
CA ALA A 371 23.94 -34.26 -1.86
C ALA A 371 24.69 -35.12 -2.90
N ASN A 372 25.42 -36.15 -2.46
CA ASN A 372 26.12 -37.09 -3.34
C ASN A 372 25.18 -38.11 -3.99
N LEU A 373 24.04 -38.44 -3.35
CA LEU A 373 23.04 -39.38 -3.90
C LEU A 373 22.08 -38.70 -4.90
N LEU A 374 21.88 -37.38 -4.77
CA LEU A 374 21.02 -36.57 -5.64
C LEU A 374 21.77 -35.78 -6.72
N GLY A 375 23.08 -36.00 -6.86
CA GLY A 375 23.90 -35.40 -7.92
C GLY A 375 24.09 -33.90 -7.77
N PHE A 376 24.33 -33.42 -6.54
CA PHE A 376 24.70 -32.03 -6.24
C PHE A 376 26.23 -31.87 -6.13
N GLY A 377 26.96 -32.44 -7.09
CA GLY A 377 28.40 -32.23 -7.24
C GLY A 377 28.69 -31.15 -8.29
N ASP A 378 29.27 -30.04 -7.82
CA ASP A 378 30.10 -29.03 -8.49
C ASP A 378 29.74 -28.47 -9.88
N LEU A 379 30.03 -27.17 -10.05
CA LEU A 379 29.89 -26.40 -11.28
C LEU A 379 30.81 -26.95 -12.40
N GLY A 380 30.41 -28.04 -13.07
CA GLY A 380 31.24 -28.61 -14.14
C GLY A 380 30.79 -29.92 -14.79
N SER A 381 29.52 -30.31 -14.71
CA SER A 381 29.06 -31.53 -15.43
C SER A 381 28.95 -31.29 -16.94
N PRO A 382 29.43 -32.22 -17.79
CA PRO A 382 29.33 -32.11 -19.25
C PRO A 382 27.86 -32.09 -19.70
N PRO A 383 27.54 -31.49 -20.86
CA PRO A 383 26.18 -31.46 -21.38
C PRO A 383 25.65 -32.88 -21.55
N LEU A 384 24.50 -33.16 -20.93
CA LEU A 384 23.83 -34.45 -21.00
C LEU A 384 23.46 -34.78 -22.46
N SER A 385 23.49 -36.07 -22.81
CA SER A 385 22.95 -36.54 -24.08
C SER A 385 21.43 -36.37 -24.12
N ALA A 386 20.84 -36.33 -25.31
CA ALA A 386 19.40 -36.18 -25.48
C ALA A 386 18.59 -37.29 -24.77
N ALA A 387 19.15 -38.50 -24.68
CA ALA A 387 18.53 -39.63 -23.98
C ALA A 387 18.57 -39.44 -22.45
N GLU A 388 19.65 -38.88 -21.92
CA GLU A 388 19.81 -38.59 -20.49
C GLU A 388 18.91 -37.42 -20.05
N GLU A 389 18.81 -36.37 -20.85
CA GLU A 389 17.87 -35.26 -20.59
C GLU A 389 16.41 -35.76 -20.58
N TYR A 390 16.03 -36.61 -21.54
CA TYR A 390 14.68 -37.16 -21.61
C TYR A 390 14.37 -38.07 -20.41
N SER A 391 15.33 -38.89 -20.01
CA SER A 391 15.24 -39.74 -18.81
C SER A 391 15.14 -38.90 -17.53
N LEU A 392 15.91 -37.82 -17.44
CA LEU A 392 15.87 -36.87 -16.32
C LEU A 392 14.51 -36.19 -16.22
N HIS A 393 14.00 -35.63 -17.31
CA HIS A 393 12.70 -34.98 -17.35
C HIS A 393 11.56 -35.95 -16.96
N SER A 394 11.58 -37.17 -17.51
CA SER A 394 10.58 -38.20 -17.22
C SER A 394 10.57 -38.61 -15.74
N ARG A 395 11.75 -38.67 -15.10
CA ARG A 395 11.86 -38.95 -13.66
C ARG A 395 11.27 -37.83 -12.79
N TYR A 396 11.52 -36.57 -13.15
CA TYR A 396 11.00 -35.42 -12.41
C TYR A 396 9.47 -35.30 -12.60
N LEU A 397 8.96 -35.56 -13.80
CA LEU A 397 7.52 -35.58 -14.05
C LEU A 397 6.81 -36.70 -13.27
N ALA A 398 7.40 -37.91 -13.25
CA ALA A 398 6.85 -39.02 -12.46
C ALA A 398 6.78 -38.68 -10.96
N LYS A 399 7.82 -38.05 -10.42
CA LYS A 399 7.86 -37.57 -9.03
C LYS A 399 6.89 -36.41 -8.78
N ALA A 400 6.70 -35.51 -9.74
CA ALA A 400 5.75 -34.41 -9.63
C ALA A 400 4.28 -34.88 -9.67
N ASN A 401 4.02 -36.00 -10.35
CA ASN A 401 2.69 -36.61 -10.40
C ASN A 401 2.35 -37.43 -9.16
N SER A 402 3.34 -37.90 -8.40
CA SER A 402 3.12 -38.62 -7.15
C SER A 402 2.99 -37.71 -5.91
N MET A 403 3.22 -36.41 -6.06
CA MET A 403 3.20 -35.44 -4.96
C MET A 403 2.07 -34.41 -5.10
N ASN A 404 1.51 -33.98 -3.97
CA ASN A 404 0.61 -32.83 -3.93
C ASN A 404 1.45 -31.54 -3.91
N LEU A 405 1.19 -30.66 -4.87
CA LEU A 405 1.90 -29.40 -5.10
C LEU A 405 0.93 -28.19 -5.10
N SER A 406 -0.25 -28.36 -4.50
CA SER A 406 -1.29 -27.30 -4.44
C SER A 406 -0.85 -26.09 -3.62
N ASP A 407 -0.12 -26.33 -2.54
CA ASP A 407 0.56 -25.34 -1.72
C ASP A 407 1.49 -24.43 -2.54
N ILE A 408 2.21 -25.00 -3.52
CA ILE A 408 3.09 -24.25 -4.42
C ILE A 408 2.29 -23.53 -5.52
N ALA A 409 1.24 -24.16 -6.04
CA ALA A 409 0.35 -23.53 -7.02
C ALA A 409 -0.34 -22.28 -6.45
N GLU A 410 -0.75 -22.30 -5.17
CA GLU A 410 -1.34 -21.17 -4.45
C GLU A 410 -0.39 -19.97 -4.31
N MET A 411 0.93 -20.20 -4.40
CA MET A 411 1.91 -19.11 -4.39
C MET A 411 1.85 -18.24 -5.65
N LYS A 412 1.16 -18.70 -6.71
CA LYS A 412 0.95 -17.97 -7.98
C LYS A 412 2.27 -17.42 -8.56
N ILE A 413 3.33 -18.22 -8.49
CA ILE A 413 4.64 -17.88 -9.05
C ILE A 413 4.64 -18.10 -10.56
N ILE A 414 4.02 -19.19 -11.01
CA ILE A 414 3.91 -19.59 -12.42
C ILE A 414 2.44 -19.91 -12.70
N TYR A 415 1.88 -19.36 -13.78
CA TYR A 415 0.54 -19.73 -14.23
C TYR A 415 0.38 -19.49 -15.74
N ARG A 416 -0.62 -20.14 -16.34
CA ARG A 416 -0.93 -20.01 -17.78
C ARG A 416 -1.68 -18.71 -18.02
N GLY A 417 -1.10 -17.82 -18.81
CA GLY A 417 -1.60 -16.46 -19.07
C GLY A 417 -2.51 -16.32 -20.29
N GLY A 418 -2.82 -17.41 -21.00
CA GLY A 418 -3.61 -17.38 -22.24
C GLY A 418 -2.77 -17.71 -23.47
N VAL A 419 -3.02 -17.03 -24.58
CA VAL A 419 -2.26 -17.15 -25.84
C VAL A 419 -1.72 -15.80 -26.29
N ASP A 420 -0.62 -15.80 -27.04
CA ASP A 420 -0.04 -14.61 -27.65
C ASP A 420 -0.76 -14.22 -28.96
N SER A 421 -0.27 -13.19 -29.65
CA SER A 421 -0.83 -12.72 -30.93
C SER A 421 -0.76 -13.74 -32.07
N GLU A 422 0.06 -14.79 -31.93
CA GLU A 422 0.21 -15.88 -32.90
C GLU A 422 -0.55 -17.14 -32.45
N GLY A 423 -1.31 -17.07 -31.34
CA GLY A 423 -2.07 -18.19 -30.80
C GLY A 423 -1.23 -19.20 -30.01
N ARG A 424 0.03 -18.88 -29.71
CA ARG A 424 0.93 -19.73 -28.88
C ARG A 424 0.58 -19.55 -27.41
N ALA A 425 0.67 -20.61 -26.64
CA ALA A 425 0.38 -20.53 -25.21
C ALA A 425 1.41 -19.64 -24.49
N VAL A 426 0.94 -18.79 -23.58
CA VAL A 426 1.79 -17.91 -22.78
C VAL A 426 1.89 -18.44 -21.36
N MET A 427 3.11 -18.65 -20.89
CA MET A 427 3.40 -18.90 -19.49
C MET A 427 3.80 -17.60 -18.81
N VAL A 428 3.16 -17.27 -17.70
CA VAL A 428 3.46 -16.08 -16.92
C VAL A 428 4.26 -16.48 -15.69
N VAL A 429 5.41 -15.82 -15.48
CA VAL A 429 6.27 -16.00 -14.32
C VAL A 429 6.36 -14.69 -13.56
N VAL A 430 5.94 -14.69 -12.29
CA VAL A 430 5.95 -13.50 -11.42
C VAL A 430 7.13 -13.58 -10.46
N GLY A 431 8.20 -12.83 -10.75
CA GLY A 431 9.45 -12.87 -9.99
C GLY A 431 9.31 -12.46 -8.52
N ALA A 432 8.42 -11.51 -8.21
CA ALA A 432 8.18 -11.04 -6.84
C ALA A 432 7.70 -12.16 -5.91
N HIS A 433 6.94 -13.12 -6.43
CA HIS A 433 6.36 -14.22 -5.65
C HIS A 433 7.40 -15.31 -5.32
N PHE A 434 8.47 -15.40 -6.10
CA PHE A 434 9.57 -16.34 -5.88
C PHE A 434 10.35 -16.03 -4.59
N LEU A 435 10.70 -14.76 -4.37
CA LEU A 435 11.51 -14.30 -3.23
C LEU A 435 10.76 -14.32 -1.89
N LEU A 436 9.43 -14.24 -1.92
CA LEU A 436 8.62 -14.09 -0.71
C LEU A 436 8.07 -15.41 -0.16
N ARG A 437 8.06 -16.51 -0.94
CA ARG A 437 7.26 -17.71 -0.61
C ARG A 437 7.90 -19.07 -0.93
N CYS A 438 8.92 -19.15 -1.80
CA CYS A 438 9.47 -20.43 -2.23
C CYS A 438 10.53 -20.96 -1.24
N LEU A 439 10.09 -21.55 -0.12
CA LEU A 439 10.98 -22.15 0.89
C LEU A 439 11.50 -23.55 0.48
N ASP A 440 10.82 -24.22 -0.45
CA ASP A 440 11.18 -25.56 -0.94
C ASP A 440 11.42 -25.56 -2.46
N LEU A 441 12.68 -25.33 -2.84
CA LEU A 441 13.12 -25.28 -4.24
C LEU A 441 12.94 -26.61 -4.97
N GLU A 442 13.00 -27.75 -4.27
CA GLU A 442 12.87 -29.06 -4.90
C GLU A 442 11.42 -29.31 -5.36
N ARG A 443 10.47 -29.06 -4.46
CA ARG A 443 9.04 -29.16 -4.81
C ARG A 443 8.63 -28.11 -5.85
N PHE A 444 9.24 -26.93 -5.82
CA PHE A 444 9.02 -25.91 -6.86
C PHE A 444 9.49 -26.37 -8.24
N VAL A 445 10.67 -26.99 -8.34
CA VAL A 445 11.17 -27.57 -9.59
C VAL A 445 10.25 -28.67 -10.12
N LEU A 446 9.70 -29.51 -9.23
CA LEU A 446 8.69 -30.51 -9.61
C LEU A 446 7.41 -29.86 -10.14
N TYR A 447 6.96 -28.78 -9.50
CA TYR A 447 5.80 -28.00 -9.96
C TYR A 447 6.04 -27.37 -11.34
N VAL A 448 7.23 -26.80 -11.57
CA VAL A 448 7.60 -26.24 -12.88
C VAL A 448 7.59 -27.31 -13.95
N ALA A 449 8.20 -28.48 -13.71
CA ALA A 449 8.20 -29.58 -14.67
C ALA A 449 6.78 -30.04 -15.03
N LYS A 450 5.90 -30.12 -14.04
CA LYS A 450 4.49 -30.51 -14.22
C LYS A 450 3.69 -29.48 -15.02
N GLU A 451 3.86 -28.20 -14.74
CA GLU A 451 3.11 -27.14 -15.44
C GLU A 451 3.61 -26.88 -16.85
N PHE A 452 4.90 -27.08 -17.09
CA PHE A 452 5.50 -26.86 -18.41
C PHE A 452 5.32 -28.05 -19.36
N GLU A 453 5.14 -29.28 -18.86
CA GLU A 453 4.94 -30.49 -19.69
C GLU A 453 3.97 -30.30 -20.88
N PRO A 454 2.72 -29.80 -20.69
CA PRO A 454 1.80 -29.64 -21.82
C PRO A 454 2.18 -28.49 -22.77
N LEU A 455 3.04 -27.56 -22.33
CA LEU A 455 3.45 -26.39 -23.11
C LEU A 455 4.69 -26.68 -23.94
N ILE A 456 5.70 -27.36 -23.39
CA ILE A 456 6.96 -27.65 -24.08
C ILE A 456 6.79 -28.58 -25.30
N GLN A 457 5.60 -29.16 -25.51
CA GLN A 457 5.27 -29.96 -26.68
C GLN A 457 4.95 -29.11 -27.93
N LYS A 458 4.60 -27.83 -27.77
CA LYS A 458 4.23 -26.89 -28.84
C LYS A 458 5.00 -25.57 -28.68
N PRO A 459 5.10 -24.71 -29.71
CA PRO A 459 5.62 -23.36 -29.55
C PRO A 459 4.86 -22.58 -28.47
N TYR A 460 5.59 -21.95 -27.54
CA TYR A 460 5.02 -21.20 -26.41
C TYR A 460 5.96 -20.04 -26.06
N SER A 461 5.42 -19.03 -25.39
CA SER A 461 6.18 -17.85 -24.94
C SER A 461 6.14 -17.71 -23.42
N ILE A 462 7.19 -17.12 -22.86
CA ILE A 462 7.27 -16.87 -21.41
C ILE A 462 7.29 -15.35 -21.18
N VAL A 463 6.36 -14.87 -20.36
CA VAL A 463 6.35 -13.48 -19.90
C VAL A 463 6.82 -13.45 -18.45
N TYR A 464 7.95 -12.80 -18.20
CA TYR A 464 8.50 -12.62 -16.86
C TYR A 464 8.17 -11.23 -16.32
N PHE A 465 7.38 -11.16 -15.25
CA PHE A 465 7.10 -9.92 -14.54
C PHE A 465 8.09 -9.73 -13.40
N HIS A 466 8.99 -8.77 -13.60
CA HIS A 466 9.95 -8.32 -12.60
C HIS A 466 9.39 -7.14 -11.79
N SER A 467 8.41 -7.38 -10.92
CA SER A 467 7.87 -6.33 -10.04
C SER A 467 8.70 -6.23 -8.75
N ALA A 468 9.37 -5.09 -8.53
CA ALA A 468 9.95 -4.66 -7.25
C ALA A 468 10.97 -5.58 -6.54
N ALA A 469 11.63 -6.51 -7.24
CA ALA A 469 12.75 -7.27 -6.67
C ALA A 469 14.07 -6.45 -6.68
N SER A 470 14.14 -5.36 -5.92
CA SER A 470 15.38 -4.58 -5.75
C SER A 470 16.30 -5.11 -4.64
N LEU A 471 16.10 -6.34 -4.17
CA LEU A 471 16.98 -7.03 -3.22
C LEU A 471 17.21 -8.44 -3.77
N GLN A 472 18.40 -8.66 -4.34
CA GLN A 472 18.87 -9.96 -4.81
C GLN A 472 18.95 -10.92 -3.61
N PRO A 473 18.55 -12.19 -3.78
CA PRO A 473 19.28 -13.08 -4.66
C PRO A 473 18.44 -13.55 -5.85
N GLN A 474 18.90 -13.29 -7.07
CA GLN A 474 18.51 -14.09 -8.22
C GLN A 474 18.77 -15.56 -7.88
N PRO A 475 17.91 -16.49 -8.34
CA PRO A 475 18.26 -17.90 -8.31
C PRO A 475 19.64 -18.05 -8.95
N ASP A 476 20.50 -18.83 -8.29
CA ASP A 476 21.88 -18.96 -8.75
C ASP A 476 21.90 -19.48 -10.20
N LEU A 477 22.93 -19.08 -10.96
CA LEU A 477 23.02 -19.45 -12.38
C LEU A 477 23.05 -20.98 -12.58
N GLY A 478 23.51 -21.74 -11.57
CA GLY A 478 23.50 -23.20 -11.56
C GLY A 478 22.08 -23.76 -11.47
N PHE A 479 21.23 -23.19 -10.62
CA PHE A 479 19.82 -23.52 -10.48
C PHE A 479 19.08 -23.28 -11.79
N MET A 480 19.30 -22.13 -12.44
CA MET A 480 18.68 -21.82 -13.73
C MET A 480 19.12 -22.79 -14.84
N LYS A 481 20.42 -23.11 -14.91
CA LYS A 481 20.94 -24.12 -15.87
C LYS A 481 20.35 -25.50 -15.59
N ARG A 482 20.21 -25.88 -14.33
CA ARG A 482 19.63 -27.18 -13.94
C ARG A 482 18.15 -27.26 -14.28
N LEU A 483 17.38 -26.19 -14.06
CA LEU A 483 15.98 -26.13 -14.46
C LEU A 483 15.84 -26.28 -15.98
N GLN A 484 16.69 -25.62 -16.75
CA GLN A 484 16.73 -25.80 -18.20
C GLN A 484 17.10 -27.24 -18.62
N GLN A 485 18.05 -27.88 -17.94
CA GLN A 485 18.41 -29.28 -18.18
C GLN A 485 17.25 -30.24 -17.84
N ILE A 486 16.50 -29.96 -16.76
CA ILE A 486 15.33 -30.75 -16.37
C ILE A 486 14.23 -30.61 -17.42
N LEU A 487 13.92 -29.40 -17.88
CA LEU A 487 12.91 -29.16 -18.93
C LEU A 487 13.36 -29.66 -20.32
N GLY A 488 14.67 -29.85 -20.52
CA GLY A 488 15.30 -30.50 -21.66
C GLY A 488 15.24 -29.69 -22.96
N ARG A 489 15.81 -30.26 -24.04
CA ARG A 489 15.86 -29.62 -25.37
C ARG A 489 14.52 -29.18 -25.97
N LYS A 490 13.41 -29.84 -25.60
CA LYS A 490 12.06 -29.46 -26.09
C LYS A 490 11.68 -28.06 -25.63
N HIS A 491 11.99 -27.73 -24.37
CA HIS A 491 11.81 -26.40 -23.81
C HIS A 491 12.61 -25.35 -24.59
N GLN A 492 13.90 -25.61 -24.87
CA GLN A 492 14.76 -24.70 -25.62
C GLN A 492 14.35 -24.51 -27.08
N LYS A 493 13.85 -25.57 -27.73
CA LYS A 493 13.45 -25.53 -29.14
C LYS A 493 12.12 -24.80 -29.35
N ASN A 494 11.19 -24.93 -28.40
CA ASN A 494 9.82 -24.43 -28.55
C ASN A 494 9.56 -23.13 -27.80
N LEU A 495 10.54 -22.64 -27.02
CA LEU A 495 10.47 -21.32 -26.41
C LEU A 495 10.71 -20.24 -27.49
N HIS A 496 9.72 -19.36 -27.67
CA HIS A 496 9.81 -18.20 -28.54
C HIS A 496 9.83 -16.92 -27.72
N ASP A 497 10.78 -16.03 -28.04
CA ASP A 497 10.96 -14.70 -27.45
C ASP A 497 9.84 -13.73 -27.83
#